data_AF-A0A1W0CEU9-F1
#
_entry.id   AF-A0A1W0CEU9-F1
#
_cell.length_a   1.000
_cell.length_b   1.000
_cell.length_c   1.000
_cell.angle_alpha   90.00
_cell.angle_beta   90.00
_cell.angle_gamma   90.00
#
_symmetry.space_group_name_H-M   'P 1'
#
loop_
_entity.id
_entity.type
_entity.pdbx_description
1 polymer ?
#
loop_
_entity_poly.entity_id
_entity_poly.type
_entity_poly.pdbx_seq_one_letter_code
_entity_poly.pdbx_strand_id
1 'polypeptide(L)' 'MKISQLKPGYKILEHKDSGSTMHYEVVSIRQVGKMFEVTFKSALGLASALYPANAFIQAAA' A
#
# COMPACT_ATOMS: atom_id res chain seq x y z
N MET A 1 9.78 1.39 -0.88
CA MET A 1 9.74 2.29 0.30
C MET A 1 9.38 1.51 1.55
N LYS A 2 9.85 1.93 2.73
CA LYS A 2 9.42 1.33 4.00
C LYS A 2 7.98 1.71 4.29
N ILE A 3 7.21 0.80 4.89
CA ILE A 3 5.84 1.10 5.36
C ILE A 3 5.81 2.26 6.35
N SER A 4 6.83 2.39 7.19
CA SER A 4 6.95 3.52 8.14
C SER A 4 7.13 4.88 7.46
N GLN A 5 7.46 4.93 6.16
CA GLN A 5 7.65 6.15 5.39
C GLN A 5 6.49 6.42 4.42
N LEU A 6 5.55 5.48 4.32
CA LEU A 6 4.36 5.64 3.50
C LEU A 6 3.50 6.77 4.05
N LYS A 7 2.82 7.48 3.16
CA LYS A 7 1.84 8.51 3.51
C LYS A 7 0.57 8.34 2.67
N PRO A 8 -0.58 8.82 3.15
CA PRO A 8 -1.75 8.99 2.31
C PRO A 8 -1.43 9.80 1.05
N GLY A 9 -2.02 9.42 -0.08
CA GLY A 9 -1.79 10.01 -1.41
C GLY A 9 -0.67 9.35 -2.23
N TYR A 10 0.10 8.42 -1.65
CA TYR A 10 1.09 7.65 -2.42
C TYR A 10 0.40 6.71 -3.40
N LYS A 11 0.91 6.68 -4.64
CA LYS A 11 0.47 5.76 -5.68
C LYS A 11 1.40 4.56 -5.77
N ILE A 12 0.81 3.39 -5.89
CA ILE A 12 1.49 2.10 -6.03
C ILE A 12 1.02 1.51 -7.35
N LEU A 13 1.97 1.11 -8.20
CA LEU A 13 1.69 0.33 -9.39
C LEU A 13 2.15 -1.09 -9.13
N GLU A 14 1.20 -2.01 -9.16
CA GLU A 14 1.47 -3.44 -9.08
C GLU A 14 1.33 -4.01 -10.48
N HIS A 15 2.42 -4.55 -11.01
CA HIS A 15 2.38 -5.35 -12.24
C HIS A 15 2.02 -6.78 -11.85
N LYS A 16 0.85 -7.24 -12.27
CA LYS A 16 0.45 -8.64 -12.12
C LYS A 16 1.11 -9.48 -13.22
N ASP A 17 1.42 -10.73 -12.94
CA ASP A 17 1.98 -11.68 -13.92
C ASP A 17 1.12 -11.84 -15.17
N SER A 18 -0.19 -11.57 -15.06
CA SER A 18 -1.14 -11.48 -16.18
C SER A 18 -0.85 -10.35 -17.20
N GLY A 19 0.18 -9.53 -17.00
CA GLY A 19 0.50 -8.36 -17.82
C GLY A 19 -0.35 -7.11 -17.51
N SER A 20 -1.30 -7.21 -16.57
CA SER A 20 -2.13 -6.09 -16.14
C SER A 20 -1.44 -5.27 -15.04
N THR A 21 -1.51 -3.95 -15.15
CA THR A 21 -1.05 -3.03 -14.09
C THR A 21 -2.23 -2.59 -13.24
N MET A 22 -2.17 -2.82 -11.94
CA MET A 22 -3.13 -2.30 -10.98
C MET A 22 -2.57 -1.06 -10.29
N HIS A 23 -3.40 -0.03 -10.25
CA HIS A 23 -3.11 1.22 -9.57
C HIS A 23 -3.78 1.18 -8.20
N TYR A 24 -2.98 1.37 -7.17
CA TYR A 24 -3.44 1.53 -5.80
C TYR A 24 -3.03 2.90 -5.29
N GLU A 25 -3.91 3.55 -4.53
CA GLU A 25 -3.64 4.79 -3.83
C GLU A 25 -3.75 4.53 -2.34
N VAL A 26 -2.76 4.97 -1.58
CA VAL A 26 -2.78 4.83 -0.12
C VAL A 26 -3.71 5.89 0.44
N VAL A 27 -4.77 5.48 1.11
CA VAL A 27 -5.78 6.40 1.67
C VAL A 27 -5.54 6.65 3.15
N SER A 28 -5.10 5.63 3.89
CA SER A 28 -4.84 5.76 5.32
C SER A 28 -3.76 4.79 5.76
N ILE A 29 -3.05 5.20 6.81
CA ILE A 29 -2.06 4.38 7.48
C ILE A 29 -2.29 4.57 8.97
N ARG A 30 -2.46 3.47 9.70
CA ARG A 30 -2.58 3.50 11.16
C ARG A 30 -1.67 2.45 11.78
N GLN A 31 -1.06 2.79 12.91
CA GLN A 31 -0.28 1.84 13.68
C GLN A 31 -1.24 1.00 14.54
N VAL A 32 -1.12 -0.33 14.45
CA VAL A 32 -1.87 -1.31 15.23
C VAL A 32 -0.86 -2.17 15.98
N GLY A 33 -0.55 -1.78 17.21
CA GLY A 33 0.51 -2.40 18.01
C GLY A 33 1.89 -2.21 17.35
N LYS A 34 2.54 -3.33 16.99
CA LYS A 34 3.83 -3.35 16.27
C LYS A 34 3.68 -3.36 14.74
N MET A 35 2.45 -3.42 14.25
CA MET A 35 2.11 -3.49 12.83
C MET A 35 1.56 -2.14 12.35
N PHE A 36 1.54 -1.96 11.03
CA PHE A 36 0.95 -0.84 10.34
C PHE A 36 -0.14 -1.38 9.42
N GLU A 37 -1.37 -0.95 9.66
CA GLU A 37 -2.45 -1.20 8.74
C GLU A 37 -2.47 -0.09 7.69
N VAL A 38 -2.38 -0.48 6.42
CA VAL A 38 -2.41 0.42 5.28
C VAL A 38 -3.68 0.14 4.50
N THR A 39 -4.49 1.17 4.28
CA THR A 39 -5.67 1.10 3.42
C THR A 39 -5.35 1.66 2.05
N PHE A 40 -5.65 0.87 1.03
CA PHE A 40 -5.46 1.18 -0.37
C PHE A 40 -6.81 1.34 -1.06
N LYS A 41 -6.87 2.25 -2.04
CA LYS A 41 -7.96 2.44 -2.96
C LYS A 41 -7.52 2.03 -4.36
N SER A 42 -8.29 1.17 -5.00
CA SER A 42 -8.11 0.79 -6.39
C SER A 42 -9.45 0.83 -7.14
N ALA A 43 -9.45 0.49 -8.42
CA ALA A 43 -10.68 0.35 -9.21
C ALA A 43 -11.65 -0.70 -8.64
N LEU A 44 -11.16 -1.65 -7.83
CA LEU A 44 -11.96 -2.69 -7.20
C LEU A 44 -12.57 -2.26 -5.84
N GLY A 45 -12.22 -1.06 -5.36
CA GLY A 45 -12.68 -0.53 -4.08
C GLY A 45 -11.54 -0.31 -3.08
N LEU A 46 -11.88 -0.36 -1.79
CA LEU A 46 -10.93 -0.19 -0.70
C LEU A 46 -10.50 -1.56 -0.17
N ALA A 47 -9.20 -1.71 0.09
CA ALA A 47 -8.63 -2.90 0.71
C ALA A 47 -7.59 -2.49 1.76
N SER A 48 -7.57 -3.18 2.90
CA SER A 48 -6.61 -2.93 3.97
C SER A 48 -5.67 -4.12 4.16
N ALA A 49 -4.39 -3.86 4.35
CA ALA A 49 -3.41 -4.88 4.67
C ALA A 49 -2.52 -4.48 5.85
N LEU A 50 -2.13 -5.48 6.65
CA LEU A 50 -1.26 -5.31 7.81
C LEU A 50 0.18 -5.65 7.44
N TYR A 51 1.08 -4.74 7.75
CA TYR A 51 2.51 -4.92 7.52
C TYR A 51 3.30 -4.69 8.80
N PRO A 52 4.41 -5.42 9.02
CA PRO A 52 5.34 -5.07 10.07
C PRO A 52 6.04 -3.73 9.73
N ALA A 53 6.47 -3.00 10.76
CA ALA A 53 7.09 -1.68 10.61
C ALA A 53 8.31 -1.64 9.65
N ASN A 54 9.01 -2.78 9.53
CA ASN A 54 10.18 -2.96 8.69
C ASN A 54 9.84 -3.52 7.29
N ALA A 55 8.57 -3.73 6.96
CA ALA A 55 8.19 -4.15 5.62
C ALA A 55 8.45 -3.06 4.58
N PHE A 56 8.62 -3.50 3.35
CA PHE A 56 8.83 -2.64 2.19
C PHE A 56 7.69 -2.87 1.20
N ILE A 57 7.11 -1.77 0.70
CA ILE A 57 6.22 -1.76 -0.46
C ILE A 57 6.95 -1.11 -1.62
N GLN A 58 6.83 -1.69 -2.80
CA GLN A 58 7.29 -1.06 -4.02
C GLN A 58 6.29 0.04 -4.40
N ALA A 59 6.67 1.30 -4.14
CA ALA A 59 5.95 2.45 -4.66
C ALA A 59 6.25 2.56 -6.15
N ALA A 60 5.27 2.98 -6.95
CA ALA A 60 5.61 3.56 -8.23
C ALA A 60 6.08 4.99 -8.02
N ALA A 61 7.17 5.37 -8.70
CA ALA A 61 7.69 6.73 -8.68
C ALA A 61 6.75 7.70 -9.42
#